data_AF-A0AAD3E183-F1
#
_entry.id   AF-A0AAD3E183-F1
#
_cell.length_a   1.000
_cell.length_b   1.000
_cell.length_c   1.000
_cell.angle_alpha   90.00
_cell.angle_beta   90.00
_cell.angle_gamma   90.00
#
_symmetry.space_group_name_H-M   'P 1'
#
loop_
_entity.id
_entity.type
_entity.pdbx_description
1 polymer ?
#
loop_
_entity_poly.entity_id
_entity_poly.type
_entity_poly.pdbx_seq_one_letter_code
_entity_poly.pdbx_strand_id
1 'polypeptide(L)'
;MSGMLQHRVLSNANATTSAGRPFCRTAFGCIPPASRHRRQGCLARHGRQISVAVRAEKKEYYDYKDMPPLPLTVSRIYIPKLDYTVVSKQNEGMRMASLAIFYDIYKDEQYKSRLTRKSAMTALCMYDRDDVQEAQNTPGDYPNIDLLFRVYSQGMDLEFVVEEFMPQ
;
A
#
# COMPACT_ATOMS: atom_id res chain seq x y z
N MET A 1 -35.72 -49.82 7.97
CA MET A 1 -35.73 -48.70 8.95
C MET A 1 -35.07 -49.23 10.22
N SER A 2 -33.82 -48.88 10.47
CA SER A 2 -33.02 -49.30 11.63
C SER A 2 -31.94 -48.24 11.86
N GLY A 3 -31.62 -47.78 13.07
CA GLY A 3 -32.28 -47.98 14.37
C GLY A 3 -31.89 -46.85 15.33
N MET A 4 -32.69 -46.62 16.39
CA MET A 4 -32.43 -45.59 17.40
C MET A 4 -31.85 -46.18 18.69
N LEU A 5 -30.72 -45.66 19.15
CA LEU A 5 -30.18 -45.75 20.51
C LEU A 5 -29.66 -44.33 20.84
N GLN A 6 -30.38 -43.49 21.58
CA GLN A 6 -30.51 -43.46 23.05
C GLN A 6 -29.17 -43.47 23.82
N HIS A 7 -28.82 -42.32 24.40
CA HIS A 7 -28.48 -42.06 25.82
C HIS A 7 -28.23 -40.52 25.94
N ARG A 8 -28.93 -39.73 26.77
CA ARG A 8 -28.84 -39.59 28.25
C ARG A 8 -27.40 -39.24 28.71
N VAL A 9 -27.13 -38.24 29.58
CA VAL A 9 -27.97 -37.39 30.46
C VAL A 9 -27.11 -36.27 31.12
N LEU A 10 -27.67 -35.07 31.39
CA LEU A 10 -27.38 -34.07 32.48
C LEU A 10 -25.90 -33.69 32.85
N SER A 11 -25.54 -32.60 33.55
CA SER A 11 -26.12 -31.27 33.89
C SER A 11 -25.03 -30.45 34.62
N ASN A 12 -25.15 -29.10 34.65
CA ASN A 12 -24.66 -28.13 35.67
C ASN A 12 -23.15 -28.17 36.07
N ALA A 13 -22.45 -27.07 36.36
CA ALA A 13 -22.85 -26.03 37.30
C ALA A 13 -21.87 -24.82 37.32
N ASN A 14 -22.42 -23.67 37.73
CA ASN A 14 -21.87 -22.60 38.59
C ASN A 14 -20.52 -21.88 38.28
N ALA A 15 -20.60 -20.55 38.47
CA ALA A 15 -19.49 -19.60 38.51
C ALA A 15 -18.68 -19.67 39.82
N THR A 16 -17.54 -18.97 39.89
CA THR A 16 -17.17 -18.07 41.00
C THR A 16 -16.00 -17.14 40.61
N THR A 17 -16.08 -15.88 41.04
CA THR A 17 -15.03 -14.84 40.97
C THR A 17 -13.96 -15.04 42.05
N SER A 18 -12.70 -14.72 41.74
CA SER A 18 -11.71 -14.43 42.80
C SER A 18 -10.72 -13.32 42.37
N ALA A 19 -10.75 -12.22 43.10
CA ALA A 19 -9.72 -11.19 43.07
C ALA A 19 -8.68 -11.48 44.16
N GLY A 20 -7.41 -11.22 43.89
CA GLY A 20 -6.36 -11.35 44.89
C GLY A 20 -4.95 -11.22 44.36
N ARG A 21 -4.30 -10.08 44.61
CA ARG A 21 -2.84 -9.94 44.62
C ARG A 21 -2.41 -9.10 45.84
N PRO A 22 -1.40 -9.53 46.62
CA PRO A 22 -1.10 -8.93 47.91
C PRO A 22 -0.13 -7.73 47.86
N PHE A 23 -0.10 -7.01 48.99
CA PHE A 23 0.75 -5.86 49.32
C PHE A 23 2.22 -6.23 49.62
N CYS A 24 3.14 -5.29 49.33
CA CYS A 24 4.38 -4.88 50.04
C CYS A 24 4.90 -3.61 49.29
N ARG A 25 5.12 -2.37 49.81
CA ARG A 25 5.81 -1.85 51.02
C ARG A 25 7.20 -2.50 51.17
N THR A 26 8.37 -1.84 51.09
CA THR A 26 8.88 -0.50 51.50
C THR A 26 10.17 -0.14 50.69
N ALA A 27 10.85 1.04 50.70
CA ALA A 27 10.74 2.35 51.39
C ALA A 27 11.62 3.46 50.71
N PHE A 28 11.44 4.72 51.20
CA PHE A 28 12.30 5.94 51.21
C PHE A 28 13.69 6.03 50.53
N GLY A 29 13.95 7.20 49.90
CA GLY A 29 15.26 7.76 49.56
C GLY A 29 15.17 9.23 49.10
N CYS A 30 16.09 10.11 49.52
CA CYS A 30 15.98 11.58 49.42
C CYS A 30 16.60 12.23 48.16
N ILE A 31 16.49 13.57 48.05
CA ILE A 31 16.68 14.42 46.84
C ILE A 31 18.11 15.09 46.79
N PRO A 32 18.42 16.16 45.98
CA PRO A 32 19.52 16.25 44.99
C PRO A 32 20.78 17.03 45.52
N PRO A 33 21.76 17.59 44.75
CA PRO A 33 21.86 17.80 43.29
C PRO A 33 23.26 17.74 42.58
N ALA A 34 23.23 17.99 41.26
CA ALA A 34 24.22 18.68 40.40
C ALA A 34 25.66 18.15 40.20
N SER A 35 26.03 17.90 38.92
CA SER A 35 27.28 18.35 38.29
C SER A 35 27.26 18.24 36.76
N ARG A 36 27.91 19.19 36.06
CA ARG A 36 28.04 19.24 34.59
C ARG A 36 29.21 18.38 34.10
N HIS A 37 29.09 17.79 32.89
CA HIS A 37 30.10 17.64 31.81
C HIS A 37 29.63 16.50 30.87
N ARG A 38 29.97 16.42 29.56
CA ARG A 38 30.32 17.39 28.49
C ARG A 38 30.37 16.58 27.17
N ARG A 39 29.82 17.10 26.06
CA ARG A 39 29.82 16.47 24.71
C ARG A 39 28.91 15.21 24.63
N GLN A 40 28.35 14.83 23.49
CA GLN A 40 28.56 15.29 22.11
C GLN A 40 27.26 15.83 21.49
N GLY A 41 27.41 16.73 20.50
CA GLY A 41 26.27 17.27 19.78
C GLY A 41 25.71 16.23 18.79
N CYS A 42 24.60 15.60 19.15
CA CYS A 42 23.72 15.00 18.15
C CYS A 42 23.11 16.13 17.33
N LEU A 43 23.74 16.47 16.21
CA LEU A 43 23.09 17.21 15.14
C LEU A 43 21.94 16.34 14.61
N ALA A 44 20.80 16.44 15.27
CA ALA A 44 19.53 15.95 14.79
C ALA A 44 19.21 16.75 13.51
N ARG A 45 19.78 16.30 12.40
CA ARG A 45 19.29 16.59 11.05
C ARG A 45 17.81 16.31 11.12
N HIS A 46 17.02 17.38 11.24
CA HIS A 46 15.62 17.37 10.90
C HIS A 46 15.57 17.13 9.40
N GLY A 47 15.73 15.85 9.02
CA GLY A 47 15.33 15.37 7.73
C GLY A 47 13.88 15.74 7.64
N ARG A 48 13.58 16.79 6.86
CA ARG A 48 12.23 17.25 6.61
C ARG A 48 11.47 16.01 6.17
N GLN A 49 10.58 15.51 7.02
CA GLN A 49 9.56 14.59 6.57
C GLN A 49 8.74 15.43 5.61
N ILE A 50 9.06 15.30 4.33
CA ILE A 50 8.21 15.79 3.26
C ILE A 50 6.94 14.97 3.43
N SER A 51 5.95 15.55 4.10
CA SER A 51 4.62 14.99 4.24
C SER A 51 3.99 15.07 2.86
N VAL A 52 4.36 14.11 2.01
CA VAL A 52 3.93 14.07 0.62
C VAL A 52 2.42 13.89 0.64
N ALA A 53 1.68 14.94 0.28
CA ALA A 53 0.23 14.89 0.22
C ALA A 53 -0.20 13.68 -0.61
N VAL A 54 -1.10 12.85 -0.09
CA VAL A 54 -1.72 11.79 -0.89
C VAL A 54 -2.87 12.47 -1.62
N ARG A 55 -2.77 12.62 -2.94
CA ARG A 55 -3.70 13.40 -3.76
C ARG A 55 -5.14 12.84 -3.80
N ALA A 56 -5.38 11.70 -3.14
CA ALA A 56 -6.67 11.02 -2.97
C ALA A 56 -7.76 11.82 -2.23
N GLU A 57 -7.47 13.03 -1.75
CA GLU A 57 -8.50 13.94 -1.20
C GLU A 57 -9.47 14.44 -2.29
N LYS A 58 -9.02 14.53 -3.55
CA LYS A 58 -9.91 14.67 -4.70
C LYS A 58 -10.34 13.29 -5.20
N LYS A 59 -11.60 12.93 -4.96
CA LYS A 59 -12.29 11.81 -5.62
C LYS A 59 -12.64 12.16 -7.07
N GLU A 60 -11.65 12.61 -7.84
CA GLU A 60 -11.78 12.77 -9.28
C GLU A 60 -11.59 11.38 -9.90
N TYR A 61 -12.70 10.66 -9.98
CA TYR A 61 -12.82 9.40 -10.69
C TYR A 61 -12.63 9.69 -12.17
N TYR A 62 -11.74 8.98 -12.86
CA TYR A 62 -11.49 9.21 -14.28
C TYR A 62 -12.62 8.62 -15.12
N ASP A 63 -13.67 9.41 -15.41
CA ASP A 63 -14.40 9.19 -16.65
C ASP A 63 -13.36 9.32 -17.79
N TYR A 64 -13.33 8.34 -18.69
CA TYR A 64 -12.38 8.26 -19.81
C TYR A 64 -12.41 9.51 -20.72
N LYS A 65 -13.46 10.33 -20.60
CA LYS A 65 -13.62 11.64 -21.27
C LYS A 65 -12.81 12.78 -20.64
N ASP A 66 -12.50 12.70 -19.35
CA ASP A 66 -11.79 13.74 -18.59
C ASP A 66 -10.30 13.43 -18.39
N MET A 67 -9.82 12.29 -18.91
CA MET A 67 -8.39 12.00 -18.95
C MET A 67 -7.64 13.06 -19.78
N PRO A 68 -6.49 13.59 -19.29
CA PRO A 68 -5.61 14.41 -20.12
C PRO A 68 -5.20 13.61 -21.36
N PRO A 69 -4.98 14.28 -22.52
CA PRO A 69 -4.70 13.59 -23.78
C PRO A 69 -3.54 12.63 -23.60
N LEU A 70 -3.82 11.34 -23.78
CA LEU A 70 -2.85 10.28 -23.60
C LEU A 70 -1.60 10.56 -24.43
N PRO A 71 -0.40 10.32 -23.89
CA PRO A 71 0.83 10.53 -24.63
C PRO A 71 0.91 9.51 -25.77
N LEU A 72 0.48 9.93 -26.96
CA LEU A 72 0.57 9.14 -28.20
C LEU A 72 2.03 8.72 -28.51
N THR A 73 3.00 9.37 -27.85
CA THR A 73 4.42 9.05 -27.85
C THR A 73 4.78 7.80 -27.04
N VAL A 74 4.04 7.33 -26.04
CA VAL A 74 4.53 6.18 -25.24
C VAL A 74 4.50 4.89 -26.07
N SER A 75 5.68 4.26 -26.19
CA SER A 75 5.91 2.97 -26.85
C SER A 75 5.73 1.80 -25.90
N ARG A 76 6.28 1.92 -24.68
CA ARG A 76 6.30 0.86 -23.65
C ARG A 76 6.42 1.43 -22.25
N ILE A 77 5.75 0.78 -21.29
CA ILE A 77 5.98 0.94 -19.85
C ILE A 77 6.32 -0.44 -19.27
N TYR A 78 7.46 -0.57 -18.60
CA TYR A 78 7.94 -1.85 -18.05
C TYR A 78 8.75 -1.69 -16.77
N ILE A 79 8.91 -2.81 -16.06
CA ILE A 79 9.63 -2.91 -14.78
C ILE A 79 10.82 -3.85 -14.99
N PRO A 80 12.05 -3.32 -15.19
CA PRO A 80 13.23 -4.14 -15.53
C PRO A 80 13.49 -5.26 -14.51
N LYS A 81 13.32 -4.97 -13.22
CA LYS A 81 13.59 -5.90 -12.11
C LYS A 81 12.66 -7.13 -12.06
N LEU A 82 11.52 -7.09 -12.73
CA LEU A 82 10.54 -8.19 -12.79
C LEU A 82 10.36 -8.76 -14.20
N ASP A 83 11.07 -8.23 -15.20
CA ASP A 83 10.79 -8.43 -16.63
C ASP A 83 9.29 -8.26 -17.01
N TYR A 84 8.62 -7.35 -16.31
CA TYR A 84 7.17 -7.17 -16.42
C TYR A 84 6.82 -5.99 -17.31
N THR A 85 5.96 -6.18 -18.30
CA THR A 85 5.47 -5.12 -19.19
C THR A 85 4.06 -4.71 -18.79
N VAL A 86 3.92 -3.47 -18.31
CA VAL A 86 2.65 -2.87 -17.88
C VAL A 86 1.78 -2.57 -19.09
N VAL A 87 2.36 -1.87 -20.07
CA VAL A 87 1.75 -1.53 -21.36
C VAL A 87 2.80 -1.60 -22.47
N SER A 88 2.40 -2.05 -23.65
CA SER A 88 3.17 -1.93 -24.89
C SER A 88 2.25 -1.45 -26.01
N LYS A 89 2.82 -0.92 -27.09
CA LYS A 89 2.04 -0.43 -28.26
C LYS A 89 1.08 -1.47 -28.85
N GLN A 90 1.33 -2.76 -28.65
CA GLN A 90 0.47 -3.86 -29.10
C GLN A 90 -0.79 -4.06 -28.23
N ASN A 91 -0.75 -3.68 -26.95
CA ASN A 91 -1.85 -3.87 -26.00
C ASN A 91 -2.40 -2.56 -25.41
N GLU A 92 -1.90 -1.39 -25.83
CA GLU A 92 -2.29 -0.09 -25.27
C GLU A 92 -3.81 0.13 -25.33
N GLY A 93 -4.46 -0.20 -26.44
CA GLY A 93 -5.90 0.01 -26.63
C GLY A 93 -6.77 -0.77 -25.63
N MET A 94 -6.27 -1.88 -25.07
CA MET A 94 -6.94 -2.65 -24.01
C MET A 94 -6.48 -2.25 -22.60
N ARG A 95 -5.42 -1.43 -22.49
CA ARG A 95 -4.77 -1.04 -21.23
C ARG A 95 -4.65 0.48 -21.08
N MET A 96 -5.56 1.25 -21.69
CA MET A 96 -5.52 2.71 -21.72
C MET A 96 -5.53 3.34 -20.31
N ALA A 97 -6.32 2.79 -19.38
CA ALA A 97 -6.32 3.20 -17.97
C ALA A 97 -4.94 2.97 -17.32
N SER A 98 -4.34 1.79 -17.52
CA SER A 98 -2.98 1.50 -17.02
C SER A 98 -1.93 2.42 -17.63
N LEU A 99 -2.05 2.75 -18.92
CA LEU A 99 -1.15 3.69 -19.60
C LEU A 99 -1.22 5.07 -18.94
N ALA A 100 -2.44 5.59 -18.74
CA ALA A 100 -2.68 6.89 -18.10
C ALA A 100 -2.11 6.94 -16.69
N ILE A 101 -2.48 5.96 -15.85
CA ILE A 101 -2.14 5.90 -14.43
C ILE A 101 -0.63 5.81 -14.23
N PHE A 102 0.05 4.91 -14.95
CA PHE A 102 1.51 4.77 -14.80
C PHE A 102 2.27 5.96 -15.38
N TYR A 103 1.75 6.64 -16.40
CA TYR A 103 2.35 7.85 -16.95
C TYR A 103 2.18 9.07 -16.03
N ASP A 104 1.04 9.21 -15.34
CA ASP A 104 0.84 10.25 -14.32
C ASP A 104 1.82 10.08 -13.15
N ILE A 105 1.94 8.84 -12.63
CA ILE A 105 2.93 8.49 -11.60
C ILE A 105 4.39 8.70 -12.08
N TYR A 106 4.66 8.58 -13.38
CA TYR A 106 5.98 8.86 -13.97
C TYR A 106 6.30 10.35 -14.05
N LYS A 107 5.31 11.20 -14.40
CA LYS A 107 5.50 12.66 -14.48
C LYS A 107 5.51 13.34 -13.10
N ASP A 108 4.94 12.73 -12.07
CA ASP A 108 5.03 13.26 -10.70
C ASP A 108 6.40 12.96 -10.06
N GLU A 109 7.25 13.99 -10.01
CA GLU A 109 8.59 13.97 -9.39
C GLU A 109 8.61 13.43 -7.94
N GLN A 110 7.48 13.46 -7.23
CA GLN A 110 7.36 12.93 -5.87
C GLN A 110 7.65 11.43 -5.80
N TYR A 111 7.32 10.68 -6.86
CA TYR A 111 7.53 9.22 -6.93
C TYR A 111 8.83 8.82 -7.62
N LYS A 112 9.51 9.75 -8.31
CA LYS A 112 10.80 9.52 -8.98
C LYS A 112 10.83 8.27 -9.88
N SER A 113 9.75 8.03 -10.62
CA SER A 113 9.60 6.86 -11.51
C SER A 113 9.68 5.50 -10.78
N ARG A 114 9.19 5.44 -9.53
CA ARG A 114 9.19 4.21 -8.71
C ARG A 114 7.78 3.85 -8.21
N LEU A 115 7.47 2.57 -8.33
CA LEU A 115 6.36 1.90 -7.65
C LEU A 115 6.82 1.53 -6.25
N THR A 116 6.41 2.37 -5.31
CA THR A 116 6.54 2.18 -3.86
C THR A 116 5.15 1.89 -3.28
N ARG A 117 5.07 1.52 -2.00
CA ARG A 117 3.77 1.39 -1.31
C ARG A 117 2.87 2.64 -1.43
N LYS A 118 3.45 3.85 -1.53
CA LYS A 118 2.66 5.09 -1.70
C LYS A 118 2.14 5.24 -3.13
N SER A 119 3.01 5.17 -4.15
CA SER A 119 2.59 5.28 -5.56
C SER A 119 1.65 4.14 -5.96
N ALA A 120 1.83 2.94 -5.42
CA ALA A 120 0.92 1.82 -5.67
C ALA A 120 -0.48 2.06 -5.08
N MET A 121 -0.58 2.63 -3.88
CA MET A 121 -1.87 3.04 -3.29
C MET A 121 -2.51 4.17 -4.12
N THR A 122 -1.75 5.19 -4.52
CA THR A 122 -2.26 6.26 -5.40
C THR A 122 -2.83 5.68 -6.70
N ALA A 123 -2.07 4.82 -7.38
CA ALA A 123 -2.48 4.18 -8.64
C ALA A 123 -3.73 3.30 -8.47
N LEU A 124 -3.82 2.51 -7.38
CA LEU A 124 -5.03 1.72 -7.07
C LEU A 124 -6.27 2.59 -6.84
N CYS A 125 -6.12 3.81 -6.32
CA CYS A 125 -7.22 4.77 -6.18
C CYS A 125 -7.62 5.48 -7.48
N MET A 126 -6.86 5.33 -8.57
CA MET A 126 -7.15 5.89 -9.88
C MET A 126 -7.85 4.90 -10.82
N TYR A 127 -7.84 3.60 -10.49
CA TYR A 127 -8.64 2.59 -11.17
C TYR A 127 -10.10 2.63 -10.69
N ASP A 128 -10.98 2.15 -11.57
CA ASP A 128 -12.38 1.92 -11.26
C ASP A 128 -12.55 0.98 -10.07
N ARG A 129 -13.49 1.31 -9.17
CA ARG A 129 -13.67 0.53 -7.93
C ARG A 129 -14.06 -0.91 -8.23
N ASP A 130 -14.84 -1.11 -9.28
CA ASP A 130 -15.35 -2.42 -9.66
C ASP A 130 -14.23 -3.26 -10.28
N ASP A 131 -13.38 -2.71 -11.16
CA ASP A 131 -12.14 -3.35 -11.66
C ASP A 131 -11.21 -3.79 -10.51
N VAL A 132 -11.01 -2.90 -9.52
CA VAL A 132 -10.16 -3.18 -8.35
C VAL A 132 -10.75 -4.28 -7.48
N GLN A 133 -12.08 -4.38 -7.40
CA GLN A 133 -12.77 -5.45 -6.66
C GLN A 133 -12.79 -6.77 -7.43
N GLU A 134 -12.93 -6.72 -8.76
CA GLU A 134 -12.90 -7.88 -9.65
C GLU A 134 -11.51 -8.51 -9.66
N ALA A 135 -10.44 -7.71 -9.77
CA ALA A 135 -9.05 -8.16 -9.64
C ALA A 135 -8.76 -8.94 -8.33
N GLN A 136 -9.38 -8.53 -7.21
CA GLN A 136 -9.26 -9.28 -5.94
C GLN A 136 -9.98 -10.63 -5.96
N ASN A 137 -11.04 -10.75 -6.75
CA ASN A 137 -11.84 -11.97 -6.90
C ASN A 137 -11.25 -12.93 -7.95
N THR A 138 -10.63 -12.40 -9.02
CA THR A 138 -10.00 -13.16 -10.11
C THR A 138 -8.53 -12.75 -10.35
N PRO A 139 -7.61 -13.13 -9.45
CA PRO A 139 -6.19 -12.84 -9.61
C PRO A 139 -5.62 -13.41 -10.93
N GLY A 140 -4.94 -12.56 -11.70
CA GLY A 140 -4.37 -12.88 -13.00
C GLY A 140 -5.07 -12.20 -14.19
N ASP A 141 -6.37 -11.91 -14.08
CA ASP A 141 -7.14 -11.24 -15.15
C ASP A 141 -6.77 -9.75 -15.28
N TYR A 142 -6.41 -9.13 -14.14
CA TYR A 142 -6.03 -7.72 -14.04
C TYR A 142 -4.57 -7.58 -13.58
N PRO A 143 -3.58 -8.06 -14.37
CA PRO A 143 -2.21 -8.27 -13.89
C PRO A 143 -1.48 -6.96 -13.51
N ASN A 144 -1.94 -5.81 -14.03
CA ASN A 144 -1.46 -4.49 -13.63
C ASN A 144 -1.99 -4.08 -12.24
N ILE A 145 -3.23 -4.42 -11.89
CA ILE A 145 -3.82 -4.18 -10.57
C ILE A 145 -3.21 -5.15 -9.54
N ASP A 146 -3.03 -6.42 -9.92
CA ASP A 146 -2.35 -7.44 -9.10
C ASP A 146 -0.92 -7.04 -8.73
N LEU A 147 -0.17 -6.51 -9.71
CA LEU A 147 1.16 -5.93 -9.49
C LEU A 147 1.12 -4.83 -8.42
N LEU A 148 0.16 -3.90 -8.50
CA LEU A 148 0.04 -2.80 -7.54
C LEU A 148 -0.35 -3.31 -6.14
N PHE A 149 -1.25 -4.28 -6.04
CA PHE A 149 -1.55 -4.97 -4.78
C PHE A 149 -0.32 -5.67 -4.20
N ARG A 150 0.50 -6.32 -5.05
CA ARG A 150 1.74 -6.97 -4.63
C ARG A 150 2.76 -5.95 -4.11
N VAL A 151 2.97 -4.84 -4.81
CA VAL A 151 3.84 -3.74 -4.37
C VAL A 151 3.35 -3.16 -3.04
N TYR A 152 2.05 -2.92 -2.91
CA TYR A 152 1.44 -2.35 -1.71
C TYR A 152 1.56 -3.28 -0.49
N SER A 153 1.23 -4.56 -0.65
CA SER A 153 1.18 -5.56 0.43
C SER A 153 2.57 -6.04 0.87
N GLN A 154 3.46 -6.31 -0.09
CA GLN A 154 4.83 -6.79 0.17
C GLN A 154 5.82 -5.64 0.44
N GLY A 155 5.36 -4.38 0.35
CA GLY A 155 6.19 -3.19 0.58
C GLY A 155 7.33 -3.07 -0.44
N MET A 156 7.10 -3.51 -1.69
CA MET A 156 8.14 -3.50 -2.71
C MET A 156 8.50 -2.06 -3.11
N ASP A 157 9.73 -1.92 -3.60
CA ASP A 157 10.23 -0.71 -4.26
C ASP A 157 10.82 -1.15 -5.60
N LEU A 158 10.15 -0.73 -6.67
CA LEU A 158 10.42 -1.12 -8.05
C LEU A 158 10.53 0.13 -8.92
N GLU A 159 11.64 0.28 -9.60
CA GLU A 159 11.79 1.28 -10.66
C GLU A 159 11.08 0.82 -11.92
N PHE A 160 10.40 1.74 -12.61
CA PHE A 160 9.73 1.47 -13.87
C PHE A 160 10.15 2.49 -14.92
N VAL A 161 10.25 2.04 -16.17
CA VAL A 161 10.78 2.80 -17.30
C VAL A 161 9.64 3.07 -18.28
N VAL A 162 9.59 4.30 -18.79
CA VAL A 162 8.69 4.74 -19.85
C VAL A 162 9.53 5.05 -21.08
N GLU A 163 9.29 4.33 -22.17
CA GLU A 163 9.91 4.57 -23.47
C GLU A 163 9.00 5.48 -24.30
N GLU A 164 9.43 6.72 -24.54
CA GLU A 164 8.72 7.69 -25.40
C GLU A 164 9.32 7.67 -26.83
N PHE A 165 8.44 7.62 -27.82
CA PHE A 165 8.70 7.67 -29.25
C PHE A 165 8.90 9.14 -29.65
N MET A 166 10.16 9.55 -29.80
CA MET A 166 10.50 10.84 -30.40
C MET A 166 10.51 10.70 -31.92
N PRO A 167 9.64 11.40 -32.67
CA PRO A 167 9.85 11.57 -34.11
C PRO A 167 11.14 12.37 -34.33
N GLN A 168 11.97 11.92 -35.28
CA GLN A 168 13.11 12.68 -35.80
C GLN A 168 12.64 13.65 -36.89
#